data_AF-Q15I74-F1
#
_entry.id   AF-Q15I74-F1
#
_cell.length_a   1.000
_cell.length_b   1.000
_cell.length_c   1.000
_cell.angle_alpha   90.00
_cell.angle_beta   90.00
_cell.angle_gamma   90.00
#
_symmetry.space_group_name_H-M   'P 1'
#
loop_
_entity.id
_entity.type
_entity.pdbx_description
1 polymer ?
#
loop_
_entity_poly.entity_id
_entity_poly.type
_entity_poly.pdbx_seq_one_letter_code
_entity_poly.pdbx_strand_id
1 'polypeptide(L)'
;TRAYKVNTDINFEVFIHKVDGLSDDHKIETQRDIHQRANDDLADAGLEKIHLSFYLTSIYDHSIFEAFSKVVQKLIPQLPTLENLL
;
A
#
# COMPACT_ATOMS: atom_id res chain seq x y z
N THR A 1 11.51 -9.23 -4.71
CA THR A 1 11.13 -10.41 -5.52
C THR A 1 11.09 -11.73 -4.74
N ARG A 2 11.92 -11.97 -3.70
CA ARG A 2 11.97 -13.25 -2.96
C ARG A 2 10.63 -13.73 -2.39
N ALA A 3 9.85 -12.84 -1.76
CA ALA A 3 8.56 -13.19 -1.16
C ALA A 3 7.55 -13.68 -2.21
N TYR A 4 7.43 -12.98 -3.34
CA TYR A 4 6.53 -13.36 -4.44
C TYR A 4 6.86 -14.73 -5.04
N LYS A 5 8.14 -15.11 -5.08
CA LYS A 5 8.56 -16.44 -5.55
C LYS A 5 8.13 -17.57 -4.61
N VAL A 6 7.84 -17.28 -3.35
CA VAL A 6 7.40 -18.26 -2.35
C VAL A 6 5.88 -18.32 -2.28
N ASN A 7 5.22 -17.16 -2.33
CA ASN A 7 3.77 -17.05 -2.34
C ASN A 7 3.34 -15.97 -3.34
N THR A 8 2.65 -16.37 -4.40
CA THR A 8 2.16 -15.45 -5.45
C THR A 8 0.92 -14.68 -5.02
N ASP A 9 0.21 -15.15 -4.00
CA ASP A 9 -1.06 -14.59 -3.52
C ASP A 9 -0.86 -13.62 -2.35
N ILE A 10 0.41 -13.31 -2.02
CA ILE A 10 0.73 -12.36 -0.95
C ILE A 10 0.40 -10.93 -1.39
N ASN A 11 -0.28 -10.19 -0.51
CA ASN A 11 -0.54 -8.77 -0.72
C ASN A 11 0.72 -7.94 -0.43
N PHE A 12 1.01 -6.96 -1.28
CA PHE A 12 2.12 -6.03 -1.12
C PHE A 12 1.60 -4.61 -0.84
N GLU A 13 1.89 -4.12 0.37
CA GLU A 13 1.39 -2.86 0.89
C GLU A 13 2.59 -1.98 1.31
N VAL A 14 2.67 -0.78 0.76
CA VAL A 14 3.80 0.15 0.94
C VAL A 14 3.35 1.36 1.74
N PHE A 15 3.90 1.54 2.93
CA PHE A 15 3.62 2.69 3.78
C PHE A 15 4.71 3.74 3.59
N ILE A 16 4.36 4.85 2.95
CA ILE A 16 5.18 6.05 2.89
C ILE A 16 4.96 6.77 4.22
N HIS A 17 5.89 6.56 5.15
CA HIS A 17 5.70 6.89 6.56
C HIS A 17 6.37 8.22 6.96
N LYS A 18 5.90 8.82 8.06
CA LYS A 18 6.33 10.12 8.62
C LYS A 18 6.02 11.31 7.71
N VAL A 19 4.82 11.34 7.17
CA VAL A 19 4.37 12.43 6.28
C VAL A 19 3.89 13.68 7.03
N ASP A 20 3.96 13.67 8.37
CA ASP A 20 3.51 14.75 9.27
C ASP A 20 4.25 16.08 9.07
N GLY A 21 5.50 16.05 8.62
CA GLY A 21 6.31 17.24 8.36
C GLY A 21 6.22 17.78 6.93
N LEU A 22 5.46 17.12 6.04
CA LEU A 22 5.40 17.47 4.62
C LEU A 22 4.17 18.32 4.31
N SER A 23 4.34 19.29 3.40
CA SER A 23 3.19 19.96 2.79
C SER A 23 2.41 18.97 1.91
N ASP A 24 1.14 19.27 1.63
CA ASP A 24 0.32 18.37 0.81
C ASP A 24 0.86 18.24 -0.63
N ASP A 25 1.40 19.33 -1.21
CA ASP A 25 2.09 19.28 -2.51
C ASP A 25 3.29 18.32 -2.46
N HIS A 26 4.10 18.39 -1.40
CA HIS A 26 5.25 17.49 -1.21
C HIS A 26 4.82 16.04 -1.00
N LYS A 27 3.70 15.79 -0.31
CA LYS A 27 3.14 14.43 -0.16
C LYS A 27 2.75 13.85 -1.51
N ILE A 28 2.05 14.62 -2.34
CA ILE A 28 1.60 14.20 -3.67
C ILE A 28 2.80 13.88 -4.56
N GLU A 29 3.80 14.77 -4.58
CA GLU A 29 5.01 14.58 -5.38
C GLU A 29 5.80 13.34 -4.91
N THR A 30 6.02 13.20 -3.61
CA THR A 30 6.73 12.06 -3.01
C THR A 30 6.00 10.75 -3.31
N GLN A 31 4.67 10.74 -3.18
CA GLN A 31 3.87 9.55 -3.49
C GLN A 31 3.99 9.18 -4.97
N ARG A 32 3.91 10.16 -5.87
CA ARG A 32 4.04 9.92 -7.32
C ARG A 32 5.42 9.37 -7.68
N ASP A 33 6.48 9.96 -7.15
CA ASP A 33 7.86 9.53 -7.41
C ASP A 33 8.11 8.11 -6.90
N ILE A 34 7.71 7.79 -5.67
CA ILE A 34 7.85 6.45 -5.10
C ILE A 34 7.00 5.43 -5.89
N HIS A 35 5.76 5.78 -6.23
CA HIS A 35 4.88 4.91 -7.00
C HIS A 35 5.49 4.58 -8.37
N GLN A 36 5.99 5.58 -9.09
CA GLN A 36 6.60 5.39 -10.39
C GLN A 36 7.84 4.51 -10.30
N ARG A 37 8.81 4.88 -9.46
CA ARG A 37 10.07 4.12 -9.34
C ARG A 37 9.85 2.67 -8.91
N ALA A 38 8.95 2.42 -7.95
CA ALA A 38 8.68 1.07 -7.49
C ALA A 38 8.01 0.19 -8.56
N ASN A 39 7.14 0.77 -9.41
CA ASN A 39 6.54 0.03 -10.53
C ASN A 39 7.53 -0.17 -11.68
N ASP A 40 8.38 0.81 -11.97
CA ASP A 40 9.44 0.69 -12.97
C ASP A 40 10.44 -0.42 -12.58
N ASP A 41 10.87 -0.46 -11.31
CA ASP A 41 11.72 -1.54 -10.78
C ASP A 41 11.08 -2.93 -10.89
N LEU A 42 9.74 -3.01 -10.72
CA LEU A 42 9.01 -4.26 -10.88
C LEU A 42 8.90 -4.68 -12.35
N ALA A 43 8.69 -3.72 -13.26
CA ALA A 43 8.64 -3.95 -14.70
C ALA A 43 10.00 -4.43 -15.22
N ASP A 44 11.10 -3.77 -14.82
CA ASP A 44 12.47 -4.16 -15.15
C ASP A 44 12.83 -5.57 -14.63
N ALA A 45 12.25 -5.96 -13.49
CA ALA A 45 12.39 -7.31 -12.94
C ALA A 45 11.46 -8.36 -13.58
N GLY A 46 10.60 -7.98 -14.54
CA GLY A 46 9.61 -8.86 -15.18
C GLY A 46 8.46 -9.29 -14.27
N LEU A 47 8.14 -8.47 -13.25
CA LEU A 47 7.17 -8.76 -12.20
C LEU A 47 5.95 -7.82 -12.26
N GLU A 48 5.50 -7.48 -13.46
CA GLU A 48 4.34 -6.60 -13.72
C GLU A 48 3.02 -7.09 -13.11
N LYS A 49 2.95 -8.39 -12.75
CA LYS A 49 1.77 -8.98 -12.10
C LYS A 49 1.64 -8.59 -10.62
N ILE A 50 2.69 -8.05 -10.01
CA ILE A 50 2.65 -7.64 -8.61
C ILE A 50 1.97 -6.28 -8.51
N HIS A 51 0.83 -6.23 -7.82
CA HIS A 51 0.16 -4.98 -7.51
C HIS A 51 0.65 -4.42 -6.18
N LEU A 52 1.15 -3.18 -6.20
CA LEU A 52 1.55 -2.44 -4.99
C LEU A 52 0.46 -1.44 -4.60
N SER A 53 -0.01 -1.52 -3.36
CA SER A 53 -0.87 -0.49 -2.77
C SER A 53 -0.05 0.46 -1.90
N PHE A 54 -0.27 1.78 -2.04
CA PHE A 54 0.51 2.80 -1.34
C PHE A 54 -0.34 3.59 -0.35
N TYR A 55 0.22 3.87 0.83
CA TYR A 55 -0.44 4.62 1.89
C TYR A 55 0.50 5.68 2.45
N LEU A 56 0.05 6.93 2.49
CA LEU A 56 0.72 7.99 3.23
C LEU A 56 0.33 7.86 4.71
N THR A 57 1.30 7.70 5.59
CA THR A 57 1.04 7.41 7.01
C THR A 57 1.86 8.27 7.96
N SER A 58 1.26 8.62 9.07
CA SER A 58 1.88 9.28 10.22
C SER A 58 1.36 8.67 11.52
N ILE A 59 2.21 8.64 12.55
CA ILE A 59 1.80 8.22 13.91
C ILE A 59 1.10 9.34 14.69
N TYR A 60 1.15 10.57 14.18
CA TYR A 60 0.57 11.75 14.84
C TYR A 60 -0.87 12.04 14.39
N ASP A 61 -1.38 11.32 13.39
CA ASP A 61 -2.74 11.43 12.91
C ASP A 61 -3.38 10.03 12.74
N HIS A 62 -4.61 9.99 12.21
CA HIS A 62 -5.36 8.75 12.04
C HIS A 62 -4.94 7.91 10.82
N SER A 63 -4.06 8.44 9.96
CA SER A 63 -3.74 7.80 8.68
C SER A 63 -3.10 6.43 8.84
N ILE A 64 -2.30 6.20 9.89
CA ILE A 64 -1.72 4.89 10.17
C ILE A 64 -2.80 3.86 10.50
N PHE A 65 -3.81 4.25 11.28
CA PHE A 65 -4.93 3.37 11.64
C PHE A 65 -5.81 3.08 10.42
N GLU A 66 -6.08 4.08 9.58
CA GLU A 66 -6.83 3.89 8.34
C GLU A 66 -6.11 2.96 7.36
N ALA A 67 -4.80 3.15 7.18
CA ALA A 67 -3.98 2.30 6.32
C ALA A 67 -3.99 0.85 6.81
N PHE A 68 -3.73 0.62 8.11
CA PHE A 68 -3.81 -0.72 8.69
C PHE A 68 -5.20 -1.33 8.56
N SER A 69 -6.26 -0.55 8.73
CA SER A 69 -7.64 -1.03 8.56
C SER A 69 -7.88 -1.58 7.14
N LYS A 70 -7.43 -0.84 6.12
CA LYS A 70 -7.51 -1.29 4.71
C LYS A 70 -6.68 -2.56 4.45
N VAL A 71 -5.48 -2.64 5.03
CA VAL A 71 -4.62 -3.83 4.88
C VAL A 71 -5.26 -5.06 5.53
N VAL A 72 -5.82 -4.92 6.74
CA VAL A 72 -6.48 -6.03 7.44
C VAL A 72 -7.74 -6.47 6.70
N GLN A 73 -8.54 -5.53 6.20
CA GLN A 73 -9.74 -5.84 5.41
C GLN A 73 -9.43 -6.71 4.18
N LYS A 74 -8.33 -6.44 3.47
CA LYS A 74 -7.88 -7.26 2.33
C LYS A 74 -7.51 -8.70 2.72
N LEU A 75 -7.22 -8.96 3.99
CA LEU A 75 -6.92 -10.31 4.49
C LEU A 75 -8.18 -11.07 4.95
N ILE A 76 -9.34 -10.43 5.02
CA ILE A 76 -10.60 -11.05 5.46
C ILE A 76 -11.40 -11.50 4.23
N PRO A 77 -11.47 -12.81 3.91
CA PRO A 77 -12.16 -13.28 2.71
C PRO A 77 -13.69 -13.05 2.76
N GLN A 78 -14.25 -12.94 3.97
CA GLN A 78 -15.67 -12.81 4.24
C GLN A 78 -16.13 -11.34 4.33
N LEU A 79 -15.26 -10.38 4.00
CA LEU A 79 -15.56 -8.95 4.08
C LEU A 79 -16.87 -8.57 3.36
N PRO A 80 -17.16 -9.04 2.12
CA PRO A 80 -18.42 -8.69 1.45
C PRO A 80 -19.66 -9.16 2.20
N THR A 81 -19.57 -10.28 2.93
CA THR A 81 -20.67 -10.78 3.75
C THR A 81 -20.91 -9.89 4.97
N LEU A 82 -19.83 -9.40 5.60
CA LEU A 82 -19.91 -8.49 6.73
C LEU A 82 -20.45 -7.11 6.32
N GLU A 83 -20.05 -6.59 5.16
CA GLU A 83 -20.55 -5.32 4.63
C GLU A 83 -22.06 -5.36 4.37
N ASN A 84 -22.60 -6.49 3.94
CA ASN A 84 -24.05 -6.66 3.71
C ASN A 84 -24.88 -6.75 5.00
N LEU A 85 -24.26 -6.85 6.18
CA LEU A 85 -24.94 -6.90 7.49
C LEU A 85 -25.02 -5.55 8.20
N LEU A 86 -24.39 -4.50 7.64
CA LEU A 86 -24.39 -3.13 8.14
C LEU A 86 -25.45 -2.28 7.42
#